data_AF-A0ABD5E3N4-F1
#
_entry.id   AF-A0ABD5E3N4-F1
#
_cell.length_a   1.000
_cell.length_b   1.000
_cell.length_c   1.000
_cell.angle_alpha   90.00
_cell.angle_beta   90.00
_cell.angle_gamma   90.00
#
_symmetry.space_group_name_H-M   'P 1'
#
loop_
_entity.id
_entity.type
_entity.pdbx_description
1 polymer ?
#
loop_
_entity_poly.entity_id
_entity_poly.type
_entity_poly.pdbx_seq_one_letter_code
_entity_poly.pdbx_strand_id
1 'polypeptide(L)'
;MVGGERDGLLADTGVHLYASRDIPERNATYEVARYAPGFLLVGDDSGGLGFLVRADDPASPVFSSDLGDLDPAGFLPVAADLSSWAGALDSARTE
;
A
#
# COMPACT_ATOMS: atom_id res chain seq x y z
N MET A 1 16.37 -21.70 -11.98
CA MET A 1 15.14 -20.90 -12.18
C MET A 1 15.42 -19.55 -11.53
N VAL A 2 15.67 -18.50 -12.33
CA VAL A 2 15.80 -17.15 -11.78
C VAL A 2 14.37 -16.70 -11.50
N GLY A 3 13.99 -16.56 -10.24
CA GLY A 3 12.72 -15.96 -9.88
C GLY A 3 12.69 -14.55 -10.46
N GLY A 4 11.76 -14.28 -11.37
CA GLY A 4 11.61 -12.95 -11.94
C GLY A 4 11.26 -11.96 -10.84
N GLU A 5 11.94 -10.82 -10.82
CA GLU A 5 11.59 -9.69 -9.97
C GLU A 5 10.14 -9.27 -10.27
N ARG A 6 9.27 -9.25 -9.24
CA ARG A 6 7.88 -8.81 -9.36
C ARG A 6 7.78 -7.38 -8.84
N ASP A 7 7.41 -6.46 -9.73
CA ASP A 7 7.17 -5.05 -9.40
C ASP A 7 5.65 -4.81 -9.27
N GLY A 8 5.13 -5.02 -8.05
CA GLY A 8 3.71 -4.95 -7.71
C GLY A 8 3.00 -6.31 -7.62
N LEU A 9 1.78 -6.32 -7.06
CA LEU A 9 0.98 -7.51 -6.84
C LEU A 9 -0.52 -7.20 -6.87
N LEU A 10 -1.30 -8.08 -7.48
CA LEU A 10 -2.76 -8.08 -7.45
C LEU A 10 -3.25 -9.35 -6.75
N ALA A 11 -3.92 -9.21 -5.60
CA ALA A 11 -4.55 -10.31 -4.89
C ALA A 11 -5.97 -10.55 -5.42
N ASP A 12 -6.49 -11.78 -5.25
CA ASP A 12 -7.84 -12.14 -5.71
C ASP A 12 -8.94 -11.37 -4.99
N THR A 13 -8.63 -10.81 -3.81
CA THR A 13 -9.50 -9.93 -3.05
C THR A 13 -9.69 -8.56 -3.71
N GLY A 14 -8.94 -8.24 -4.77
CA GLY A 14 -8.92 -6.92 -5.40
C GLY A 14 -7.95 -5.94 -4.74
N VAL A 15 -7.17 -6.38 -3.75
CA VAL A 15 -6.12 -5.55 -3.14
C VAL A 15 -4.87 -5.52 -4.02
N HIS A 16 -4.41 -4.30 -4.30
CA HIS A 16 -3.26 -4.00 -5.13
C HIS A 16 -2.11 -3.52 -4.25
N LEU A 17 -0.94 -4.14 -4.38
CA LEU A 17 0.33 -3.51 -4.08
C LEU A 17 0.87 -2.92 -5.39
N TYR A 18 1.12 -1.62 -5.42
CA TYR A 18 1.51 -0.94 -6.63
C TYR A 18 2.87 -1.40 -7.15
N ALA A 19 3.02 -1.35 -8.47
CA ALA A 19 4.35 -1.30 -9.08
C ALA A 19 5.02 0.02 -8.69
N SER A 20 6.33 -0.01 -8.51
CA SER A 20 7.16 1.12 -8.08
C SER A 20 6.96 2.35 -8.97
N ARG A 21 6.74 2.13 -10.28
CA ARG A 21 6.48 3.19 -11.27
C ARG A 21 5.14 3.92 -11.09
N ASP A 22 4.15 3.27 -10.48
CA ASP A 22 2.80 3.81 -10.34
C ASP A 22 2.66 4.60 -9.01
N ILE A 23 3.53 4.33 -8.04
CA ILE A 23 3.54 4.99 -6.72
C ILE A 23 3.55 6.53 -6.84
N PRO A 24 4.41 7.20 -7.65
CA PRO A 24 4.43 8.66 -7.71
C PRO A 24 3.12 9.25 -8.23
N GLU A 25 2.53 8.65 -9.26
CA GLU A 25 1.26 9.10 -9.85
C GLU A 25 0.11 8.93 -8.85
N ARG A 26 0.02 7.77 -8.20
CA ARG A 26 -1.01 7.50 -7.19
C ARG A 26 -0.92 8.45 -5.99
N ASN A 27 0.28 8.69 -5.47
CA ASN A 27 0.46 9.62 -4.35
C ASN A 27 0.12 11.07 -4.73
N ALA A 28 0.37 11.47 -5.99
CA ALA A 28 -0.04 12.78 -6.49
C ALA A 28 -1.56 12.89 -6.65
N THR A 29 -2.21 11.86 -7.20
CA THR A 29 -3.66 11.80 -7.41
C THR A 29 -4.45 11.97 -6.10
N TYR A 30 -3.96 11.39 -5.00
CA TYR A 30 -4.59 11.52 -3.67
C TYR A 30 -4.00 12.63 -2.80
N GLU A 31 -3.12 13.47 -3.36
CA GLU A 31 -2.42 14.55 -2.64
C GLU A 31 -1.80 14.09 -1.30
N VAL A 32 -1.22 12.89 -1.24
CA VAL A 32 -0.78 12.25 0.03
C VAL A 32 0.19 13.13 0.80
N ALA A 33 1.12 13.80 0.11
CA ALA A 33 2.07 14.73 0.72
C ALA A 33 1.39 15.92 1.44
N ARG A 34 0.17 16.30 1.05
CA ARG A 34 -0.62 17.37 1.66
C ARG A 34 -1.38 16.89 2.89
N TYR A 35 -2.09 15.75 2.77
CA TYR A 35 -3.00 15.29 3.82
C TYR A 35 -2.33 14.34 4.83
N ALA A 36 -1.36 13.54 4.39
CA ALA A 36 -0.60 12.60 5.22
C ALA A 36 0.93 12.79 5.02
N PRO A 37 1.50 13.94 5.44
CA PRO A 37 2.92 14.21 5.28
C PRO A 37 3.78 13.15 5.98
N GLY A 38 4.80 12.64 5.29
CA GLY A 38 5.67 11.57 5.78
C GLY A 38 5.15 10.17 5.50
N PHE A 39 3.97 10.01 4.90
CA PHE A 39 3.44 8.73 4.44
C PHE A 39 3.56 8.58 2.93
N LEU A 40 3.51 7.33 2.48
CA LEU A 40 3.47 6.93 1.10
C LEU A 40 2.32 5.95 0.90
N LEU A 41 1.43 6.22 -0.05
CA LEU A 41 0.43 5.29 -0.52
C LEU A 41 1.12 4.22 -1.39
N VAL A 42 1.02 2.96 -0.98
CA VAL A 42 1.69 1.82 -1.62
C VAL A 42 0.70 0.82 -2.23
N GLY A 43 -0.60 0.98 -1.97
CA GLY A 43 -1.63 0.13 -2.53
C GLY A 43 -3.05 0.63 -2.27
N ASP A 44 -4.04 -0.04 -2.85
CA ASP A 44 -5.47 0.21 -2.66
C ASP A 44 -6.31 -1.04 -2.95
N ASP A 45 -7.61 -1.01 -2.65
CA ASP A 45 -8.57 -2.07 -2.98
C ASP A 45 -9.47 -1.75 -4.19
N SER A 46 -9.20 -0.67 -4.91
CA SER A 46 -10.03 -0.08 -5.98
C SER A 46 -11.46 0.29 -5.56
N GLY A 47 -11.78 0.20 -4.26
CA GLY A 47 -13.06 0.52 -3.63
C GLY A 47 -13.02 1.78 -2.77
N GLY A 48 -11.85 2.42 -2.64
CA GLY A 48 -11.64 3.64 -1.86
C GLY A 48 -10.79 3.45 -0.61
N LEU A 49 -10.39 2.22 -0.28
CA LEU A 49 -9.47 1.95 0.82
C LEU A 49 -8.02 1.97 0.30
N GLY A 50 -7.18 2.79 0.92
CA GLY A 50 -5.77 2.91 0.61
C GLY A 50 -4.87 2.29 1.68
N PHE A 51 -3.69 1.85 1.27
CA PHE A 51 -2.68 1.27 2.14
C PHE A 51 -1.41 2.12 2.15
N LEU A 52 -0.99 2.58 3.33
CA LEU A 52 0.10 3.52 3.52
C LEU A 52 1.21 2.97 4.40
N VAL A 53 2.44 3.43 4.17
CA VAL A 53 3.60 3.22 5.05
C VAL A 53 4.27 4.56 5.36
N ARG A 54 5.04 4.64 6.44
CA ARG A 54 5.91 5.79 6.66
C ARG A 54 7.07 5.78 5.65
N ALA A 55 7.32 6.90 5.01
CA ALA A 55 8.40 7.04 4.03
C ALA A 55 9.80 7.08 4.67
N ASP A 56 9.89 7.42 5.96
CA ASP A 56 11.13 7.53 6.72
C ASP A 56 11.49 6.29 7.54
N ASP A 57 10.61 5.28 7.57
CA ASP A 57 10.78 4.09 8.40
C ASP A 57 10.45 2.80 7.62
N PRO A 58 11.47 2.03 7.18
CA PRO A 58 11.25 0.77 6.48
C PRO A 58 10.67 -0.34 7.37
N ALA A 59 10.68 -0.18 8.69
CA ALA A 59 10.03 -1.08 9.64
C ALA A 59 8.63 -0.60 10.03
N SER A 60 8.11 0.44 9.36
CA SER A 60 6.76 0.94 9.58
C SER A 60 5.71 -0.15 9.33
N PRO A 61 4.68 -0.23 10.17
CA PRO A 61 3.45 -0.94 9.83
C PRO A 61 2.88 -0.47 8.49
N VAL A 62 2.12 -1.35 7.86
CA VAL A 62 1.18 -0.94 6.80
C VAL A 62 -0.11 -0.51 7.47
N PHE A 63 -0.59 0.67 7.10
CA PHE A 63 -1.82 1.27 7.59
C PHE A 63 -2.88 1.25 6.50
N SER A 64 -4.16 1.07 6.86
CA SER A 64 -5.29 1.30 5.98
C SER A 64 -5.98 2.63 6.32
N SER A 65 -6.49 3.31 5.29
CA SER A 65 -7.26 4.55 5.42
C SER A 65 -8.27 4.70 4.28
N ASP A 66 -9.38 5.40 4.52
CA ASP A 66 -10.27 5.86 3.46
C ASP A 66 -9.58 6.95 2.63
N LEU A 67 -9.45 6.74 1.32
CA LEU A 67 -8.79 7.69 0.41
C LEU A 67 -9.57 9.00 0.22
N GLY A 68 -10.86 9.01 0.57
CA GLY A 68 -11.69 10.22 0.61
C GLY A 68 -11.53 11.05 1.88
N ASP A 69 -10.91 10.50 2.94
CA ASP A 69 -10.71 11.16 4.24
C ASP A 69 -9.32 10.83 4.80
N LEU A 70 -8.27 11.21 4.06
CA LEU A 70 -6.88 10.83 4.34
C LEU A 70 -6.30 11.58 5.56
N ASP A 71 -6.67 11.18 6.77
CA ASP A 71 -6.14 11.72 8.04
C ASP A 71 -5.28 10.66 8.78
N PRO A 72 -3.97 10.89 8.98
CA PRO A 72 -3.10 10.01 9.75
C PRO A 72 -3.61 9.66 11.16
N ALA A 73 -4.43 10.51 11.78
CA ALA A 73 -5.03 10.23 13.09
C ALA A 73 -6.04 9.06 13.05
N GLY A 74 -6.62 8.77 11.88
CA GLY A 74 -7.57 7.68 11.66
C GLY A 74 -6.98 6.40 11.06
N PHE A 75 -5.66 6.37 10.82
CA PHE A 75 -4.99 5.22 10.19
C PHE A 75 -5.03 3.97 11.09
N LEU A 76 -5.38 2.83 10.49
CA LEU A 76 -5.46 1.54 11.20
C LEU A 76 -4.34 0.59 10.74
N PRO A 77 -3.52 0.03 11.63
CA PRO A 77 -2.48 -0.92 11.24
C PRO A 77 -3.10 -2.25 10.76
N VAL A 78 -2.64 -2.74 9.61
CA VAL A 78 -3.11 -4.00 8.99
C VAL A 78 -2.00 -5.05 8.84
N ALA A 79 -0.74 -4.64 8.88
CA ALA A 79 0.42 -5.54 8.87
C ALA A 79 1.59 -4.90 9.62
N ALA A 80 2.51 -5.74 10.11
CA ALA A 80 3.68 -5.30 10.87
C ALA A 80 4.68 -4.51 10.02
N ASP A 81 4.81 -4.87 8.74
CA ASP A 81 5.68 -4.22 7.77
C ASP A 81 5.23 -4.51 6.33
N LEU A 82 5.84 -3.83 5.36
CA LEU A 82 5.51 -3.97 3.94
C LEU A 82 5.79 -5.39 3.41
N SER A 83 6.82 -6.07 3.92
CA SER A 83 7.23 -7.40 3.44
C SER A 83 6.25 -8.49 3.86
N SER A 84 5.81 -8.46 5.12
CA SER A 84 4.79 -9.36 5.66
C SER A 84 3.43 -9.15 5.00
N TRP A 85 3.07 -7.90 4.71
CA TRP A 85 1.86 -7.59 3.93
C TRP A 85 1.93 -8.15 2.51
N ALA A 86 3.02 -7.90 1.77
CA ALA A 86 3.20 -8.44 0.43
C ALA A 86 3.14 -9.98 0.40
N GLY A 87 3.75 -10.66 1.37
CA GLY A 87 3.69 -12.12 1.50
C GLY A 87 2.27 -12.64 1.79
N ALA A 88 1.50 -11.93 2.62
CA ALA A 88 0.10 -12.25 2.88
C ALA A 88 -0.77 -12.09 1.62
N LEU A 89 -0.55 -11.03 0.84
CA LEU A 89 -1.27 -10.80 -0.42
C LEU A 89 -0.91 -11.85 -1.48
N ASP A 90 0.36 -12.25 -1.60
CA ASP A 90 0.77 -13.31 -2.55
C ASP A 90 0.15 -14.66 -2.18
N SER A 91 0.07 -14.96 -0.89
CA SER A 91 -0.59 -16.17 -0.37
C SER A 91 -2.12 -16.17 -0.57
N ALA A 92 -2.72 -14.98 -0.73
CA ALA A 92 -4.16 -14.82 -0.97
C ALA A 92 -4.55 -14.94 -2.45
N ARG A 93 -3.59 -15.23 -3.34
CA ARG A 93 -3.87 -15.59 -4.74
C ARG A 93 -4.20 -17.07 -4.79
N THR A 94 -5.41 -17.42 -5.22
CA THR A 94 -5.80 -18.79 -5.53
C THR A 94 -5.12 -19.19 -6.85
N GLU A 95 -4.51 -20.37 -6.89
CA GLU A 95 -3.87 -20.93 -8.11
C GLU A 95 -4.83 -21.07 -9.30
#